data_AF-A0A365ZEN7-F1
#
_entry.id   AF-A0A365ZEN7-F1
#
_cell.length_a   1.000
_cell.length_b   1.000
_cell.length_c   1.000
_cell.angle_alpha   90.00
_cell.angle_beta   90.00
_cell.angle_gamma   90.00
#
_symmetry.space_group_name_H-M   'P 1'
#
loop_
_entity.id
_entity.type
_entity.pdbx_description
1 polymer ?
#
loop_
_entity_poly.entity_id
_entity_poly.type
_entity_poly.pdbx_seq_one_letter_code
_entity_poly.pdbx_strand_id
1 'polypeptide(L)'
;MTTTEHDQDAGATSTRYHYTRVVEIAGRTVRARVERGVYLNDSGAVAEVLTDQAKWSSLAADTLNNWWHDTPPPSPDVHAAAVLGPLAERLLHRAAEILAAPPPTVTLSPHVYRAVSALLATSSGFNAECRIDPDDIAWAANHGGALHIFEHPDGGVSFTKAHRDECPFVASKGAQDCDDECYFDLPHRA
;
A
#
# COMPACT_ATOMS: atom_id res chain seq x y z
N MET A 1 12.86 -16.07 2.52
CA MET A 1 13.37 -15.23 3.63
C MET A 1 13.19 -16.05 4.90
N THR A 2 14.24 -16.26 5.69
CA THR A 2 14.14 -17.00 6.95
C THR A 2 13.65 -16.06 8.04
N THR A 3 12.38 -16.18 8.42
CA THR A 3 11.81 -15.51 9.58
C THR A 3 12.06 -16.39 10.80
N THR A 4 12.78 -15.87 11.80
CA THR A 4 13.01 -16.59 13.06
C THR A 4 12.08 -16.00 14.13
N GLU A 5 11.26 -16.84 14.75
CA GLU A 5 10.33 -16.42 15.80
C GLU A 5 11.06 -16.24 17.14
N HIS A 6 10.84 -15.10 17.78
CA HIS A 6 11.43 -14.76 19.08
C HIS A 6 10.42 -14.91 20.21
N ASP A 7 9.22 -14.36 20.02
CA ASP A 7 8.20 -14.29 21.07
C ASP A 7 6.79 -14.07 20.48
N GLN A 8 5.77 -14.43 21.23
CA GLN A 8 4.37 -14.10 20.93
C GLN A 8 3.54 -13.92 22.20
N ASP A 9 2.59 -12.99 22.14
CA ASP A 9 1.65 -12.72 23.23
C ASP A 9 0.23 -12.56 22.68
N ALA A 10 -0.75 -13.13 23.37
CA ALA A 10 -2.15 -13.09 22.96
C ALA A 10 -3.06 -12.98 24.19
N GLY A 11 -4.12 -12.18 24.07
CA GLY A 11 -5.09 -12.03 25.15
C GLY A 11 -6.46 -11.61 24.65
N ALA A 12 -7.49 -11.94 25.42
CA ALA A 12 -8.87 -11.56 25.13
C ALA A 12 -9.61 -11.18 26.41
N THR A 13 -10.45 -10.16 26.32
CA THR A 13 -11.37 -9.68 27.34
C THR A 13 -12.75 -9.46 26.72
N SER A 14 -13.72 -9.06 27.53
CA SER A 14 -15.05 -8.67 27.04
C SER A 14 -15.05 -7.39 26.18
N THR A 15 -13.95 -6.64 26.12
CA THR A 15 -13.89 -5.34 25.44
C THR A 15 -12.78 -5.25 24.41
N ARG A 16 -11.81 -6.16 24.41
CA ARG A 16 -10.74 -6.20 23.41
C ARG A 16 -10.10 -7.57 23.32
N TYR A 17 -9.42 -7.82 22.22
CA TYR A 17 -8.42 -8.88 22.14
C TYR A 17 -7.23 -8.42 21.32
N HIS A 18 -6.06 -8.96 21.61
CA HIS A 18 -4.80 -8.57 21.00
C HIS A 18 -3.95 -9.78 20.65
N TYR A 19 -3.10 -9.60 19.65
CA TYR A 19 -2.07 -10.53 19.29
C TYR A 19 -0.80 -9.78 18.91
N THR A 20 0.32 -10.18 19.50
CA THR A 20 1.64 -9.67 19.20
C THR A 20 2.54 -10.83 18.80
N ARG A 21 3.29 -10.66 17.71
CA ARG A 21 4.38 -11.56 17.32
C ARG A 21 5.66 -10.79 17.14
N VAL A 22 6.76 -11.31 17.67
CA VAL A 22 8.10 -10.73 17.53
C VAL A 22 8.97 -11.72 16.77
N VAL A 23 9.58 -11.25 15.69
CA VAL A 23 10.39 -12.04 14.78
C VAL A 23 11.65 -11.29 14.38
N GLU A 24 12.63 -12.02 13.83
CA GLU A 24 13.77 -11.42 13.15
C GLU A 24 13.58 -11.45 11.64
N ILE A 25 13.75 -10.30 11.00
CA ILE A 25 13.64 -10.10 9.55
C ILE A 25 14.86 -9.31 9.09
N ALA A 26 15.65 -9.89 8.19
CA ALA A 26 16.87 -9.25 7.65
C ALA A 26 17.83 -8.70 8.74
N GLY A 27 17.98 -9.44 9.85
CA GLY A 27 18.81 -9.03 10.99
C GLY A 27 18.23 -7.90 11.85
N ARG A 28 16.95 -7.56 11.67
CA ARG A 28 16.22 -6.56 12.46
C ARG A 28 15.12 -7.26 13.26
N THR A 29 14.97 -6.89 14.53
CA THR A 29 13.83 -7.33 15.33
C THR A 29 12.59 -6.54 14.93
N VAL A 30 11.55 -7.25 14.50
CA VAL A 30 10.28 -6.69 14.06
C VAL A 30 9.17 -7.28 14.92
N ARG A 31 8.20 -6.47 15.33
CA ARG A 31 6.97 -6.95 15.96
C ARG A 31 5.76 -6.58 15.13
N ALA A 32 4.83 -7.51 14.94
CA ALA A 32 3.47 -7.19 14.54
C ALA A 32 2.60 -7.11 15.78
N ARG A 33 1.87 -6.01 15.95
CA ARG A 33 0.93 -5.78 17.04
C ARG A 33 -0.43 -5.48 16.46
N VAL A 34 -1.41 -6.30 16.83
CA VAL A 34 -2.79 -6.19 16.38
C VAL A 34 -3.69 -6.15 17.61
N GLU A 35 -4.55 -5.14 17.68
CA GLU A 35 -5.53 -4.96 18.75
C GLU A 35 -6.90 -4.68 18.14
N ARG A 36 -7.90 -5.46 18.57
CA ARG A 36 -9.30 -5.30 18.19
C ARG A 36 -10.11 -4.91 19.41
N GLY A 37 -10.41 -3.61 19.56
CA GLY A 37 -11.30 -3.07 20.58
C GLY A 37 -12.77 -3.10 20.14
N VAL A 38 -13.71 -2.72 21.01
CA VAL A 38 -15.15 -2.65 20.67
C VAL A 38 -15.43 -1.67 19.53
N TYR A 39 -14.69 -0.56 19.50
CA TYR A 39 -14.83 0.49 18.50
C TYR A 39 -13.64 0.54 17.55
N LEU A 40 -13.85 1.15 16.37
CA LEU A 40 -12.84 1.36 15.34
C LEU A 40 -11.62 2.13 15.88
N ASN A 41 -11.85 3.22 16.61
CA ASN A 41 -10.80 4.07 17.18
C ASN A 41 -9.97 3.40 18.30
N ASP A 42 -10.46 2.29 18.87
CA ASP A 42 -9.75 1.51 19.89
C ASP A 42 -8.99 0.31 19.27
N SER A 43 -8.94 0.25 17.94
CA SER A 43 -8.33 -0.85 17.21
C SER A 43 -7.11 -0.36 16.43
N GLY A 44 -6.19 -1.27 16.14
CA GLY A 44 -4.99 -0.95 15.38
C GLY A 44 -4.22 -2.19 14.96
N ALA A 45 -3.59 -2.12 13.79
CA ALA A 45 -2.78 -3.20 13.24
C ALA A 45 -1.48 -2.58 12.67
N VAL A 46 -0.34 -2.87 13.30
CA VAL A 46 0.95 -2.25 12.97
C VAL A 46 2.09 -3.25 13.04
N ALA A 47 2.99 -3.21 12.07
CA ALA A 47 4.33 -3.76 12.17
C ALA A 47 5.30 -2.66 12.59
N GLU A 48 6.10 -2.92 13.62
CA GLU A 48 7.09 -1.99 14.15
C GLU A 48 8.48 -2.64 14.12
N VAL A 49 9.50 -1.87 13.79
CA VAL A 49 10.90 -2.30 13.85
C VAL A 49 11.57 -1.74 15.10
N LEU A 50 12.38 -2.56 15.76
CA LEU A 50 13.22 -2.12 16.88
C LEU A 50 14.41 -1.35 16.33
N THR A 51 14.51 -0.07 16.69
CA THR A 51 15.62 0.80 16.31
C THR A 51 16.85 0.55 17.17
N ASP A 52 18.01 1.02 16.72
CA ASP A 52 19.27 0.95 17.47
C ASP A 52 19.23 1.73 18.81
N GLN A 53 18.22 2.60 18.98
CA GLN A 53 17.92 3.31 20.22
C GLN A 53 16.99 2.54 21.17
N ALA A 54 16.74 1.25 20.89
CA ALA A 54 15.81 0.38 21.62
C ALA A 54 14.37 0.93 21.68
N LYS A 55 13.93 1.61 20.61
CA LYS A 55 12.55 2.10 20.46
C LYS A 55 11.86 1.41 19.29
N TRP A 56 10.60 1.03 19.48
CA TRP A 56 9.74 0.53 18.41
C TRP A 56 9.29 1.70 17.52
N SER A 57 9.50 1.57 16.22
CA SER A 57 9.07 2.54 15.21
C SER A 57 8.17 1.86 14.20
N SER A 58 7.03 2.48 13.89
CA SER A 58 6.09 1.97 12.89
C SER A 58 6.77 1.84 11.53
N LEU A 59 6.65 0.65 10.94
CA LEU A 59 7.21 0.31 9.64
C LEU A 59 6.09 0.12 8.60
N ALA A 60 5.03 -0.58 8.99
CA ALA A 60 3.84 -0.77 8.17
C ALA A 60 2.59 -0.78 9.06
N ALA A 61 1.45 -0.37 8.53
CA ALA A 61 0.17 -0.47 9.21
C ALA A 61 -0.90 -0.90 8.21
N ASP A 62 -1.92 -1.59 8.71
CA ASP A 62 -3.09 -1.96 7.90
C ASP A 62 -4.28 -1.09 8.29
N THR A 63 -4.99 -0.58 7.29
CA THR A 63 -6.14 0.29 7.52
C THR A 63 -7.25 -0.51 8.18
N LEU A 64 -7.92 0.10 9.18
CA LEU A 64 -8.96 -0.58 9.95
C LEU A 64 -10.11 -1.12 9.08
N ASN A 65 -10.47 -0.40 8.01
CA ASN A 65 -11.50 -0.81 7.07
C ASN A 65 -11.20 -2.16 6.38
N ASN A 66 -9.93 -2.57 6.31
CA ASN A 66 -9.52 -3.79 5.61
C ASN A 66 -9.73 -5.08 6.44
N TRP A 67 -10.00 -4.98 7.74
CA TRP A 67 -9.99 -6.16 8.60
C TRP A 67 -10.92 -6.08 9.81
N TRP A 68 -11.28 -4.87 10.27
CA TRP A 68 -12.05 -4.70 11.50
C TRP A 68 -13.45 -5.31 11.42
N HIS A 69 -14.08 -5.27 10.23
CA HIS A 69 -15.40 -5.86 9.98
C HIS A 69 -15.35 -7.39 9.78
N ASP A 70 -14.21 -7.92 9.34
CA ASP A 70 -14.01 -9.35 9.07
C ASP A 70 -13.54 -10.12 10.31
N THR A 71 -13.31 -9.42 11.41
CA THR A 71 -12.91 -9.99 12.69
C THR A 71 -14.08 -9.94 13.68
N PRO A 72 -14.30 -11.00 14.48
CA PRO A 72 -15.40 -11.06 15.43
C PRO A 72 -15.31 -9.93 16.47
N PRO A 73 -16.46 -9.46 16.99
CA PRO A 73 -16.48 -8.55 18.13
C PRO A 73 -15.74 -9.15 19.35
N PRO A 74 -15.19 -8.31 20.25
CA PRO A 74 -14.50 -8.81 21.43
C PRO A 74 -15.38 -9.69 22.33
N SER A 75 -14.79 -10.80 22.78
CA SER A 75 -15.34 -11.70 23.79
C SER A 75 -14.18 -12.41 24.50
N PRO A 76 -14.28 -12.75 25.80
CA PRO A 76 -13.24 -13.50 26.50
C PRO A 76 -12.95 -14.87 25.88
N ASP A 77 -13.90 -15.43 25.13
CA ASP A 77 -13.78 -16.75 24.50
C ASP A 77 -13.07 -16.71 23.13
N VAL A 78 -12.73 -15.52 22.62
CA VAL A 78 -12.05 -15.39 21.33
C VAL A 78 -10.61 -15.90 21.43
N HIS A 79 -10.25 -16.82 20.54
CA HIS A 79 -8.87 -17.25 20.36
C HIS A 79 -8.09 -16.21 19.54
N ALA A 80 -7.59 -15.16 20.22
CA ALA A 80 -6.97 -13.99 19.60
C ALA A 80 -5.86 -14.32 18.60
N ALA A 81 -4.96 -15.26 18.94
CA ALA A 81 -3.87 -15.67 18.05
C ALA A 81 -4.38 -16.32 16.75
N ALA A 82 -5.44 -17.14 16.83
CA ALA A 82 -6.02 -17.79 15.65
C ALA A 82 -6.74 -16.77 14.74
N VAL A 83 -7.45 -15.81 15.35
CA VAL A 83 -8.21 -14.79 14.62
C VAL A 83 -7.29 -13.72 14.00
N LEU A 84 -6.34 -13.20 14.76
CA LEU A 84 -5.47 -12.09 14.33
C LEU A 84 -4.17 -12.57 13.69
N GLY A 85 -3.85 -13.86 13.77
CA GLY A 85 -2.64 -14.45 13.22
C GLY A 85 -2.41 -14.16 11.73
N PRO A 86 -3.42 -14.36 10.85
CA PRO A 86 -3.27 -14.03 9.44
C PRO A 86 -2.96 -12.55 9.17
N LEU A 87 -3.53 -11.63 9.97
CA LEU A 87 -3.26 -10.20 9.86
C LEU A 87 -1.85 -9.85 10.37
N ALA A 88 -1.41 -10.47 11.47
CA ALA A 88 -0.04 -10.33 11.94
C ALA A 88 0.98 -10.85 10.91
N GLU A 89 0.71 -11.99 10.27
CA GLU A 89 1.58 -12.54 9.23
C GLU A 89 1.66 -11.61 8.00
N ARG A 90 0.52 -11.06 7.56
CA ARG A 90 0.49 -10.08 6.46
C ARG A 90 1.32 -8.84 6.78
N LEU A 91 1.23 -8.33 8.00
CA LEU A 91 2.04 -7.21 8.47
C LEU A 91 3.54 -7.53 8.50
N LEU A 92 3.92 -8.72 8.99
CA LEU A 92 5.31 -9.18 9.01
C LEU A 92 5.86 -9.41 7.61
N HIS A 93 5.06 -9.97 6.70
CA HIS A 93 5.44 -10.13 5.30
C HIS A 93 5.72 -8.79 4.64
N ARG A 94 4.84 -7.81 4.84
CA ARG A 94 5.03 -6.46 4.32
C ARG A 94 6.25 -5.76 4.94
N ALA A 95 6.48 -5.93 6.24
CA ALA A 95 7.70 -5.45 6.88
C ALA A 95 8.95 -6.05 6.23
N ALA A 96 8.91 -7.33 5.88
CA ALA A 96 9.99 -8.01 5.19
C ALA A 96 10.23 -7.45 3.77
N GLU A 97 9.17 -7.18 3.00
CA GLU A 97 9.29 -6.54 1.69
C GLU A 97 9.93 -5.14 1.79
N ILE A 98 9.50 -4.32 2.75
CA ILE A 98 10.07 -2.97 2.96
C ILE A 98 11.54 -3.05 3.35
N LEU A 99 11.92 -3.96 4.25
CA LEU A 99 13.31 -4.12 4.70
C LEU A 99 14.21 -4.78 3.65
N ALA A 100 13.65 -5.58 2.74
CA ALA A 100 14.38 -6.21 1.65
C ALA A 100 14.52 -5.31 0.41
N ALA A 101 13.69 -4.26 0.28
CA ALA A 101 13.67 -3.41 -0.89
C ALA A 101 15.04 -2.76 -1.11
N PRO A 102 15.76 -3.09 -2.20
CA PRO A 102 17.00 -2.41 -2.51
C PRO A 102 16.70 -0.93 -2.81
N PRO A 103 17.65 -0.02 -2.59
CA PRO A 103 17.52 1.34 -3.10
C PRO A 103 17.21 1.28 -4.61
N PRO A 104 16.28 2.12 -5.11
CA PRO A 104 15.87 2.06 -6.50
C PRO A 104 17.10 2.16 -7.42
N THR A 105 17.26 1.18 -8.30
CA THR A 105 18.38 1.07 -9.25
C THR A 105 18.22 2.03 -10.43
N VAL A 106 17.02 2.57 -10.64
CA VAL A 106 16.73 3.61 -11.63
C VAL A 106 16.66 4.94 -10.92
N THR A 107 17.56 5.86 -11.30
CA THR A 107 17.48 7.25 -10.83
C THR A 107 16.39 7.96 -11.62
N LEU A 108 15.22 8.16 -10.99
CA LEU A 108 14.23 9.11 -11.50
C LEU A 108 14.78 10.54 -11.30
N SER A 109 14.40 11.45 -12.18
CA SER A 109 14.67 12.86 -11.92
C SER A 109 13.96 13.29 -10.61
N PRO A 110 14.49 14.28 -9.89
CA PRO A 110 13.82 14.82 -8.71
C PRO A 110 12.41 15.35 -9.00
N HIS A 111 12.16 15.85 -10.22
CA HIS A 111 10.87 16.38 -10.64
C HIS A 111 9.83 15.27 -10.78
N VAL A 112 10.16 14.18 -11.48
CA VAL A 112 9.27 13.02 -11.64
C VAL A 112 8.96 12.38 -10.30
N TYR A 113 9.96 12.20 -9.43
CA TYR A 113 9.75 11.66 -8.09
C TYR A 113 8.74 12.49 -7.27
N ARG A 114 8.90 13.82 -7.27
CA ARG A 114 7.98 14.73 -6.57
C ARG A 114 6.58 14.72 -7.17
N ALA A 115 6.48 14.61 -8.49
CA ALA A 115 5.19 14.57 -9.17
C ALA A 115 4.42 13.27 -8.91
N VAL A 116 5.10 12.12 -8.86
CA VAL A 116 4.49 10.84 -8.43
C VAL A 116 4.04 10.91 -6.96
N SER A 117 4.86 11.51 -6.09
CA SER A 117 4.47 11.74 -4.68
C SER A 117 3.23 12.63 -4.56
N ALA A 118 3.12 13.69 -5.37
CA ALA A 118 1.94 14.56 -5.41
C ALA A 118 0.71 13.84 -5.98
N LEU A 119 0.87 12.98 -6.99
CA LEU A 119 -0.21 12.16 -7.53
C LEU A 119 -0.74 11.18 -6.50
N LEU A 120 0.14 10.49 -5.76
CA LEU A 120 -0.26 9.62 -4.66
C LEU A 120 -1.03 10.41 -3.59
N ALA A 121 -0.51 11.58 -3.20
CA ALA A 121 -1.13 12.42 -2.20
C ALA A 121 -2.53 12.90 -2.58
N THR A 122 -2.74 13.24 -3.86
CA THR A 122 -4.04 13.76 -4.35
C THR A 122 -5.04 12.66 -4.70
N SER A 123 -4.57 11.48 -5.14
CA SER A 123 -5.44 10.35 -5.52
C SER A 123 -5.81 9.45 -4.34
N SER A 124 -4.89 9.29 -3.38
CA SER A 124 -5.00 8.30 -2.31
C SER A 124 -4.89 8.91 -0.91
N GLY A 125 -4.33 10.12 -0.78
CA GLY A 125 -4.14 10.84 0.49
C GLY A 125 -2.67 11.11 0.81
N PHE A 126 -2.38 12.19 1.56
CA PHE A 126 -1.00 12.68 1.76
C PHE A 126 -0.05 11.69 2.46
N ASN A 127 -0.58 10.71 3.20
CA ASN A 127 0.15 9.64 3.88
C ASN A 127 -0.28 8.24 3.40
N ALA A 128 -0.87 8.17 2.21
CA ALA A 128 -1.46 6.94 1.70
C ALA A 128 -0.44 6.01 1.06
N GLU A 129 -0.87 4.78 0.90
CA GLU A 129 -0.22 3.77 0.08
C GLU A 129 -1.17 3.40 -1.05
N CYS A 130 -0.63 3.27 -2.26
CA CYS A 130 -1.35 2.74 -3.41
C CYS A 130 -0.49 1.65 -4.04
N ARG A 131 -0.97 0.42 -4.01
CA ARG A 131 -0.38 -0.69 -4.74
C ARG A 131 -1.01 -0.73 -6.13
N ILE A 132 -0.17 -0.84 -7.15
CA ILE A 132 -0.56 -1.09 -8.54
C ILE A 132 -0.09 -2.49 -8.87
N ASP A 133 -1.02 -3.41 -9.10
CA ASP A 133 -0.70 -4.82 -9.33
C ASP A 133 -0.19 -5.06 -10.76
N PRO A 134 0.53 -6.17 -11.02
CA PRO A 134 1.01 -6.49 -12.36
C PRO A 134 -0.09 -6.51 -13.42
N ASP A 135 -1.30 -6.90 -13.05
CA ASP A 135 -2.46 -6.89 -13.95
C ASP A 135 -2.92 -5.46 -14.28
N ASP A 136 -2.87 -4.54 -13.32
CA ASP A 136 -3.13 -3.11 -13.57
C ASP A 136 -2.08 -2.51 -14.51
N ILE A 137 -0.81 -2.88 -14.31
CA ILE A 137 0.30 -2.45 -15.17
C ILE A 137 0.11 -2.99 -16.58
N ALA A 138 -0.19 -4.28 -16.72
CA ALA A 138 -0.43 -4.92 -18.00
C ALA A 138 -1.67 -4.33 -18.69
N TRP A 139 -2.75 -4.12 -17.95
CA TRP A 139 -3.95 -3.48 -18.47
C TRP A 139 -3.62 -2.06 -18.98
N ALA A 140 -2.95 -1.24 -18.18
CA ALA A 140 -2.56 0.12 -18.56
C ALA A 140 -1.55 0.16 -19.71
N ALA A 141 -0.71 -0.85 -19.88
CA ALA A 141 0.20 -0.97 -21.01
C ALA A 141 -0.54 -1.37 -22.30
N ASN A 142 -1.56 -2.22 -22.20
CA ASN A 142 -2.32 -2.73 -23.34
C ASN A 142 -3.52 -1.86 -23.74
N HIS A 143 -3.94 -0.92 -22.89
CA HIS A 143 -5.07 -0.03 -23.15
C HIS A 143 -4.61 1.43 -23.18
N GLY A 144 -4.78 2.07 -24.34
CA GLY A 144 -4.30 3.41 -24.64
C GLY A 144 -2.87 3.42 -25.20
N GLY A 145 -2.40 4.56 -25.71
CA GLY A 145 -1.06 4.73 -26.28
C GLY A 145 0.05 4.92 -25.23
N ALA A 146 1.24 5.25 -25.70
CA ALA A 146 2.41 5.49 -24.85
C ALA A 146 2.20 6.60 -23.80
N LEU A 147 2.82 6.42 -22.63
CA LEU A 147 2.95 7.45 -21.60
C LEU A 147 4.05 8.44 -21.99
N HIS A 148 3.71 9.72 -21.98
CA HIS A 148 4.63 10.83 -22.14
C HIS A 148 4.75 11.62 -20.83
N ILE A 149 5.99 11.98 -20.49
CA ILE A 149 6.34 12.73 -19.29
C ILE A 149 7.09 13.98 -19.73
N PHE A 150 6.54 15.15 -19.39
CA PHE A 150 7.14 16.44 -19.70
C PHE A 150 7.50 17.17 -18.41
N GLU A 151 8.77 17.51 -18.23
CA GLU A 151 9.23 18.38 -17.15
C GLU A 151 9.20 19.83 -17.61
N HIS A 152 8.65 20.71 -16.77
CA HIS A 152 8.51 22.13 -17.08
C HIS A 152 9.58 22.97 -16.36
N PRO A 153 9.96 24.13 -16.91
CA PRO A 153 10.96 25.01 -16.29
C PRO A 153 10.59 25.54 -14.89
N ASP A 154 9.30 25.59 -14.56
CA ASP A 154 8.80 25.99 -13.24
C ASP A 154 8.85 24.85 -12.20
N GLY A 155 9.34 23.67 -12.60
CA GLY A 155 9.45 22.48 -11.78
C GLY A 155 8.20 21.60 -11.77
N GLY A 156 7.13 21.99 -12.48
CA GLY A 156 5.96 21.16 -12.73
C GLY A 156 6.27 19.96 -13.64
N VAL A 157 5.40 18.95 -13.60
CA VAL A 157 5.48 17.78 -14.47
C VAL A 157 4.10 17.47 -15.03
N SER A 158 4.02 17.23 -16.34
CA SER A 158 2.81 16.72 -16.98
C SER A 158 2.98 15.24 -17.31
N PHE A 159 2.07 14.43 -16.80
CA PHE A 159 1.86 13.05 -17.24
C PHE A 159 0.71 13.03 -18.22
N THR A 160 0.91 12.39 -19.37
CA THR A 160 -0.17 12.26 -20.33
C THR A 160 0.03 11.03 -21.20
N LYS A 161 -1.08 10.44 -21.64
CA LYS A 161 -1.10 9.21 -22.41
C LYS A 161 -1.93 9.46 -23.66
N ALA A 162 -1.42 9.05 -24.81
CA ALA A 162 -2.20 9.10 -26.04
C ALA A 162 -3.34 8.05 -26.00
N HIS A 163 -4.34 8.18 -26.86
CA HIS A 163 -5.39 7.16 -26.98
C HIS A 163 -4.90 5.89 -27.71
N ARG A 164 -3.96 6.04 -28.65
CA ARG A 164 -3.19 4.99 -29.33
C ARG A 164 -1.82 5.58 -29.68
N ASP A 165 -0.82 4.76 -29.96
CA ASP A 165 0.55 5.22 -30.19
C ASP A 165 0.67 6.20 -31.37
N GLU A 166 -0.20 6.08 -32.37
CA GLU A 166 -0.22 6.95 -33.56
C GLU A 166 -1.19 8.14 -33.45
N CYS A 167 -1.89 8.30 -32.31
CA CYS A 167 -2.84 9.40 -32.14
C CYS A 167 -2.09 10.72 -31.93
N PRO A 168 -2.26 11.74 -32.79
CA PRO A 168 -1.62 13.03 -32.59
C PRO A 168 -2.26 13.83 -31.44
N PHE A 169 -3.44 13.41 -30.97
CA PHE A 169 -4.18 14.08 -29.93
C PHE A 169 -3.85 13.52 -28.55
N VAL A 170 -3.39 14.39 -27.67
CA VAL A 170 -3.06 14.11 -26.28
C VAL A 170 -4.09 14.82 -25.41
N ALA A 171 -5.13 14.10 -24.99
CA ALA A 171 -6.24 14.70 -24.27
C ALA A 171 -5.89 15.00 -22.80
N SER A 172 -6.22 16.20 -22.32
CA SER A 172 -5.99 16.62 -20.93
C SER A 172 -6.90 15.92 -19.89
N LYS A 173 -7.97 15.24 -20.34
CA LYS A 173 -8.96 14.56 -19.48
C LYS A 173 -9.55 13.27 -20.07
N GLY A 174 -8.90 12.64 -21.05
CA GLY A 174 -9.51 11.50 -21.77
C GLY A 174 -10.83 11.87 -22.47
N ALA A 175 -10.98 13.14 -22.84
CA ALA A 175 -12.14 13.63 -23.59
C ALA A 175 -12.11 13.05 -25.01
N GLN A 176 -13.30 12.72 -25.53
CA GLN A 176 -13.54 12.09 -26.83
C GLN A 176 -13.25 13.00 -28.04
N ASP A 177 -12.64 14.17 -27.86
CA ASP A 177 -12.35 15.13 -28.95
C ASP A 177 -11.17 14.70 -29.84
N CYS A 178 -10.88 13.40 -30.00
CA CYS A 178 -10.04 12.96 -31.10
C CYS A 178 -10.88 12.72 -32.36
N ASP A 179 -10.19 12.67 -33.51
CA ASP A 179 -10.78 12.43 -34.83
C ASP A 179 -11.89 11.38 -34.75
N ASP A 180 -13.05 11.60 -35.38
CA ASP A 180 -14.27 10.77 -35.26
C ASP A 180 -14.07 9.25 -35.53
N GLU A 181 -12.85 8.82 -35.88
CA GLU A 181 -12.36 7.44 -35.96
C GLU A 181 -11.96 6.83 -34.59
N CYS A 182 -11.91 7.64 -33.53
CA CYS A 182 -11.56 7.28 -32.15
C CYS A 182 -12.75 6.72 -31.32
N TYR A 183 -13.65 5.96 -31.93
CA TYR A 183 -14.79 5.42 -31.18
C TYR A 183 -14.33 4.34 -30.19
N PHE A 184 -14.43 4.61 -28.89
CA PHE A 184 -14.22 3.61 -27.83
C PHE A 184 -15.44 3.54 -26.92
N ASP A 185 -15.98 2.33 -26.76
CA ASP A 185 -16.78 1.99 -25.59
C ASP A 185 -15.86 2.09 -24.36
N LEU A 186 -16.18 2.98 -23.42
CA LEU A 186 -15.47 3.05 -22.15
C LEU A 186 -15.55 1.67 -21.49
N PRO A 187 -14.42 0.97 -21.28
CA PRO A 187 -14.47 -0.31 -20.59
C PRO A 187 -14.89 -0.06 -19.15
N HIS A 188 -16.01 -0.62 -18.75
CA HIS A 188 -16.40 -0.66 -17.34
C HIS A 188 -15.33 -1.45 -16.57
N ARG A 189 -14.84 -0.86 -15.47
CA ARG A 189 -14.09 -1.63 -14.47
C ARG A 189 -15.00 -2.76 -13.97
N ALA A 190 -14.55 -4.01 -14.12
CA ALA A 190 -15.15 -5.15 -13.43
C ALA A 190 -14.68 -5.19 -11.98
#